data_AF-A0A973HIG1-F1
#
_entry.id   AF-A0A973HIG1-F1
#
_cell.length_a   1.000
_cell.length_b   1.000
_cell.length_c   1.000
_cell.angle_alpha   90.00
_cell.angle_beta   90.00
_cell.angle_gamma   90.00
#
_symmetry.space_group_name_H-M   'P 1'
#
loop_
_entity.id
_entity.type
_entity.pdbx_description
1 polymer ?
#
loop_
_entity_poly.entity_id
_entity_poly.type
_entity_poly.pdbx_seq_one_letter_code
_entity_poly.pdbx_strand_id
1 'polypeptide(L)'
;MSQKPDLSSAMTNLIAEVRGVFPFYAPESSICGDSCEGCPKKLLELVDSELCYWEDQVKQGTAPTFDELNRVGKLCKNVRRGLKRNGLVS
;
A
#
# COMPACT_ATOMS: atom_id res chain seq x y z
N MET A 1 5.46 25.83 -11.44
CA MET A 1 4.26 24.96 -11.41
C MET A 1 4.74 23.53 -11.50
N SER A 2 4.46 22.68 -10.50
CA SER A 2 4.84 21.26 -10.56
C SER A 2 3.99 20.58 -11.64
N GLN A 3 4.63 20.04 -12.69
CA GLN A 3 3.93 19.22 -13.67
C GLN A 3 3.29 18.03 -12.96
N LYS A 4 2.09 17.65 -13.39
CA LYS A 4 1.48 16.40 -12.91
C LYS A 4 2.39 15.24 -13.35
N PRO A 5 2.68 14.28 -12.46
CA PRO A 5 3.48 13.12 -12.81
C PRO A 5 2.77 12.28 -13.87
N ASP A 6 3.52 11.58 -14.70
CA ASP A 6 3.00 10.50 -15.53
C ASP A 6 2.51 9.33 -14.66
N LEU A 7 1.86 8.33 -15.29
CA LEU A 7 1.23 7.22 -14.58
C LEU A 7 2.24 6.31 -13.87
N SER A 8 3.42 6.09 -14.45
CA SER A 8 4.49 5.30 -13.83
C SER A 8 5.03 6.03 -12.61
N SER A 9 5.36 7.32 -12.76
CA SER A 9 5.80 8.20 -11.68
C SER A 9 4.75 8.29 -10.56
N ALA A 10 3.46 8.38 -10.91
CA ALA A 10 2.36 8.42 -9.95
C ALA A 10 2.24 7.09 -9.16
N MET A 11 2.41 5.95 -9.82
CA MET A 11 2.40 4.64 -9.18
C MET A 11 3.62 4.45 -8.26
N THR A 12 4.83 4.81 -8.72
CA THR A 12 6.04 4.76 -7.90
C THR A 12 5.91 5.66 -6.66
N ASN A 13 5.37 6.87 -6.81
CA ASN A 13 5.13 7.76 -5.68
C ASN A 13 4.10 7.18 -4.69
N LEU A 14 3.02 6.56 -5.19
CA LEU A 14 2.05 5.87 -4.36
C LEU A 14 2.68 4.72 -3.57
N ILE A 15 3.48 3.86 -4.23
CA ILE A 15 4.19 2.76 -3.58
C ILE A 15 5.12 3.30 -2.48
N ALA A 16 5.89 4.36 -2.77
CA ALA A 16 6.80 4.97 -1.81
C ALA A 16 6.06 5.56 -0.60
N GLU A 17 4.94 6.26 -0.82
CA GLU A 17 4.10 6.79 0.25
C GLU A 17 3.58 5.67 1.15
N VAL A 18 3.03 4.61 0.57
CA VAL A 18 2.46 3.49 1.33
C VAL A 18 3.54 2.75 2.12
N ARG A 19 4.70 2.46 1.51
CA ARG A 19 5.85 1.85 2.22
C ARG A 19 6.38 2.73 3.37
N GLY A 20 6.23 4.06 3.28
CA GLY A 20 6.60 4.98 4.35
C GLY A 20 5.60 5.07 5.51
N VAL A 21 4.33 4.73 5.26
CA VAL A 21 3.25 4.85 6.27
C VAL A 21 2.92 3.50 6.90
N PHE A 22 2.98 2.40 6.15
CA PHE A 22 2.53 1.09 6.64
C PHE A 22 3.67 0.34 7.34
N PRO A 23 3.38 -0.35 8.46
CA PRO A 23 4.40 -1.02 9.26
C PRO A 23 4.80 -2.39 8.68
N PHE A 24 5.17 -2.47 7.39
CA PHE A 24 5.55 -3.73 6.74
C PHE A 24 6.75 -4.41 7.40
N TYR A 25 7.66 -3.63 7.99
CA TYR A 25 8.87 -4.12 8.65
C TYR A 25 8.77 -4.17 10.18
N ALA A 26 7.60 -3.88 10.76
CA ALA A 26 7.42 -4.00 12.19
C ALA A 26 7.40 -5.49 12.60
N PRO A 27 7.91 -5.83 13.79
CA PRO A 27 7.88 -7.22 14.27
C PRO A 27 6.45 -7.72 14.41
N GLU A 28 6.22 -9.00 14.15
CA GLU A 28 4.87 -9.61 14.16
C GLU A 28 4.16 -9.46 15.51
N SER A 29 4.92 -9.49 16.61
CA SER A 29 4.41 -9.24 17.97
C SER A 29 3.83 -7.84 18.18
N SER A 30 4.17 -6.88 17.33
CA SER A 30 3.64 -5.52 17.36
C SER A 30 2.46 -5.34 16.40
N ILE A 31 2.21 -6.29 15.51
CA ILE A 31 1.12 -6.25 14.52
C ILE A 31 -0.04 -7.13 14.96
N CYS A 32 0.25 -8.30 15.56
CA CYS A 32 -0.74 -9.27 16.00
C CYS A 32 -1.15 -9.02 17.46
N GLY A 33 -2.41 -9.29 17.79
CA GLY A 33 -2.94 -9.20 19.15
C GLY A 33 -4.14 -10.15 19.33
N ASP A 34 -4.57 -10.32 20.58
CA ASP A 34 -5.58 -11.33 20.96
C ASP A 34 -6.99 -11.06 20.42
N SER A 35 -7.28 -9.81 20.03
CA SER A 35 -8.52 -9.40 19.38
C SER A 35 -8.19 -8.45 18.24
N CYS A 36 -8.42 -8.87 17.00
CA CYS A 36 -8.25 -8.04 15.81
C CYS A 36 -9.56 -7.89 15.05
N GLU A 37 -9.95 -6.64 14.74
CA GLU A 37 -11.05 -6.34 13.82
C GLU A 37 -10.55 -6.50 12.38
N GLY A 38 -10.44 -7.77 11.96
CA GLY A 38 -9.72 -8.17 10.75
C GLY A 38 -8.21 -8.27 11.00
N CYS A 39 -7.57 -9.32 10.50
CA CYS A 39 -6.16 -9.59 10.75
C CYS A 39 -5.27 -8.54 10.04
N PRO A 40 -4.58 -7.64 10.77
CA PRO A 40 -3.76 -6.59 10.17
C PRO A 40 -2.58 -7.14 9.36
N LYS A 41 -2.03 -8.30 9.77
CA LYS A 41 -0.98 -9.00 9.02
C LYS A 41 -1.45 -9.39 7.61
N LYS A 42 -2.61 -10.03 7.49
CA LYS A 42 -3.18 -10.39 6.18
C LYS A 42 -3.47 -9.16 5.32
N LEU A 43 -3.90 -8.05 5.92
CA LEU A 43 -4.11 -6.81 5.19
C LEU A 43 -2.79 -6.22 4.66
N LEU A 44 -1.72 -6.29 5.45
CA LEU A 44 -0.37 -5.88 5.01
C LEU A 44 0.14 -6.80 3.90
N GLU A 45 0.03 -8.12 4.05
CA GLU A 45 0.43 -9.09 3.01
C GLU A 45 -0.28 -8.84 1.68
N LEU A 46 -1.60 -8.58 1.73
CA LEU A 46 -2.39 -8.24 0.55
C LEU A 46 -1.84 -6.99 -0.15
N VAL A 47 -1.59 -5.91 0.60
CA VAL A 47 -1.07 -4.67 0.00
C VAL A 47 0.34 -4.86 -0.51
N ASP A 48 1.22 -5.51 0.24
CA ASP A 48 2.61 -5.72 -0.18
C ASP A 48 2.71 -6.51 -1.49
N SER A 49 1.85 -7.52 -1.68
CA SER A 49 1.79 -8.25 -2.96
C SER A 49 1.40 -7.35 -4.14
N GLU A 50 0.42 -6.46 -3.96
CA GLU A 50 -0.02 -5.52 -4.99
C GLU A 50 1.07 -4.48 -5.31
N LEU A 51 1.75 -3.96 -4.27
CA LEU A 51 2.85 -3.01 -4.45
C LEU A 51 4.04 -3.66 -5.15
N CYS A 52 4.42 -4.88 -4.78
CA CYS A 52 5.50 -5.61 -5.44
C CYS A 52 5.20 -5.88 -6.92
N TYR A 53 3.96 -6.26 -7.24
CA TYR A 53 3.52 -6.43 -8.63
C TYR A 53 3.71 -5.14 -9.44
N TRP A 54 3.17 -4.02 -8.96
CA TRP A 54 3.27 -2.76 -9.70
C TRP A 54 4.68 -2.20 -9.75
N GLU A 55 5.48 -2.41 -8.70
CA GLU A 55 6.88 -2.02 -8.68
C GLU A 55 7.68 -2.75 -9.77
N ASP A 56 7.44 -4.06 -9.96
CA ASP A 56 8.05 -4.85 -11.03
C ASP A 56 7.56 -4.43 -12.43
N GLN A 57 6.25 -4.23 -12.61
CA GLN A 57 5.68 -3.77 -13.88
C GLN A 57 6.27 -2.43 -14.32
N VAL A 58 6.35 -1.45 -13.41
CA VAL A 58 6.91 -0.13 -13.69
C VAL A 58 8.41 -0.23 -14.01
N LYS A 59 9.16 -1.07 -13.29
CA LYS A 59 10.59 -1.33 -13.58
C LYS A 59 10.81 -1.90 -14.99
N GLN A 60 9.87 -2.69 -15.48
CA GLN A 60 9.89 -3.25 -16.83
C GLN A 60 9.41 -2.26 -17.91
N GLY A 61 9.03 -1.03 -17.53
CA GLY A 61 8.54 0.00 -18.45
C GLY A 61 7.05 -0.08 -18.74
N THR A 62 6.30 -0.94 -18.04
CA THR A 62 4.85 -1.05 -18.15
C THR A 62 4.19 -0.04 -17.23
N ALA A 63 3.59 1.00 -17.81
CA ALA A 63 2.81 1.99 -17.06
C ALA A 63 1.42 1.45 -16.70
N PRO A 64 0.90 1.74 -15.49
CA PRO A 64 -0.49 1.44 -15.14
C PRO A 64 -1.46 2.31 -15.94
N THR A 65 -2.70 1.87 -16.04
CA THR A 65 -3.83 2.71 -16.42
C THR A 65 -4.32 3.56 -15.23
N PHE A 66 -5.15 4.57 -15.52
CA PHE A 66 -5.80 5.36 -14.47
C PHE A 66 -6.72 4.52 -13.56
N ASP A 67 -7.40 3.51 -14.11
CA ASP A 67 -8.28 2.65 -13.33
C ASP A 67 -7.47 1.76 -12.37
N GLU A 68 -6.37 1.18 -12.84
CA GLU A 68 -5.46 0.39 -12.00
C GLU A 68 -4.84 1.23 -10.90
N LEU A 69 -4.31 2.41 -11.22
CA LEU A 69 -3.79 3.35 -10.22
C LEU A 69 -4.85 3.69 -9.16
N ASN A 70 -6.10 3.93 -9.60
CA ASN A 70 -7.21 4.19 -8.69
C ASN A 70 -7.57 2.97 -7.82
N ARG A 71 -7.53 1.75 -8.36
CA ARG A 71 -7.79 0.51 -7.62
C ARG A 71 -6.73 0.27 -6.55
N VAL A 72 -5.45 0.42 -6.89
CA VAL A 72 -4.34 0.30 -5.92
C VAL A 72 -4.48 1.36 -4.82
N GLY A 73 -4.76 2.61 -5.19
CA GLY A 73 -4.99 3.68 -4.22
C GLY A 73 -6.18 3.42 -3.29
N LYS A 74 -7.28 2.85 -3.81
CA LYS A 74 -8.45 2.45 -3.00
C LYS A 74 -8.12 1.29 -2.07
N LEU A 75 -7.40 0.27 -2.54
CA LEU A 75 -6.93 -0.85 -1.73
C LEU A 75 -6.12 -0.33 -0.54
N CYS A 76 -5.12 0.51 -0.80
CA CYS A 76 -4.29 1.11 0.25
C CYS A 76 -5.12 1.93 1.25
N LYS A 77 -6.07 2.76 0.78
CA LYS A 77 -6.96 3.53 1.67
C LYS A 77 -7.83 2.63 2.56
N ASN A 78 -8.35 1.53 2.02
CA ASN A 78 -9.19 0.59 2.78
C ASN A 78 -8.36 -0.17 3.83
N VAL A 79 -7.16 -0.63 3.46
CA VAL A 79 -6.25 -1.28 4.41
C VAL A 79 -5.80 -0.31 5.50
N ARG A 80 -5.45 0.94 5.16
CA ARG A 80 -5.11 1.97 6.16
C ARG A 80 -6.21 2.13 7.21
N ARG A 81 -7.49 2.08 6.82
CA ARG A 81 -8.61 2.14 7.78
C ARG A 81 -8.62 0.93 8.72
N GLY A 82 -8.36 -0.27 8.21
CA GLY A 82 -8.21 -1.48 9.02
C GLY A 82 -7.04 -1.38 10.00
N LEU A 83 -5.87 -0.94 9.51
CA LEU A 83 -4.68 -0.73 10.35
C LEU A 83 -4.91 0.34 11.43
N LYS A 84 -5.61 1.43 11.10
CA LYS A 84 -5.97 2.49 12.06
C LYS A 84 -6.88 2.00 13.18
N ARG A 85 -7.85 1.12 12.88
CA ARG A 85 -8.70 0.48 13.91
C ARG A 85 -7.90 -0.41 14.85
N ASN A 86 -6.83 -1.02 14.33
CA ASN A 86 -5.90 -1.84 15.12
C ASN A 86 -4.76 -1.02 15.77
N GLY A 87 -4.81 0.32 15.71
CA GLY A 87 -3.82 1.20 16.36
C GLY A 87 -2.43 1.22 15.71
N LEU A 88 -2.28 0.65 14.51
CA LEU A 88 -0.98 0.49 13.84
C LEU A 88 -0.53 1.71 13.03
N VAL A 89 -1.48 2.57 12.64
CA VAL A 89 -1.22 3.78 11.85
C VAL A 89 -2.17 4.91 12.27
N SER A 90 -1.76 6.16 12.07
CA SER A 90 -2.53 7.37 12.44
C SER A 90 -3.42 7.92 11.31
#